data_AF-A0A1I5XSS7-F1
#
_entry.id   AF-A0A1I5XSS7-F1
#
_cell.length_a   1.000
_cell.length_b   1.000
_cell.length_c   1.000
_cell.angle_alpha   90.00
_cell.angle_beta   90.00
_cell.angle_gamma   90.00
#
_symmetry.space_group_name_H-M   'P 1'
#
loop_
_entity.id
_entity.type
_entity.pdbx_description
1 polymer ?
#
loop_
_entity_poly.entity_id
_entity_poly.type
_entity_poly.pdbx_seq_one_letter_code
_entity_poly.pdbx_strand_id
1 'polypeptide(L)'
;MALMQYLYSRLVDQILEKMSDMKMVKVPWLVDNYSFLKFMGIAERAKNGQPLMQPLGSTLNFKDFQDLMFIPNMFPTPDGTEMDTQVVIGKNAKKPMILPVPFMIAGMAYGASISLQLKIALAKASASIGTATNSGEAGFLQKERDIAKLYVVQYNRAGWGNAPEELKQADMIEIKMGQGASAGDGFKIGNKLIGDEFRKHLKLKEGQDAVMPTRFPDINNRDDLKRKVDELRELTGGVPIAIKIAAGNIEQDLDTVLYAGADAVVIDGAQGETAGSAEITINNFGIPTLYALVRAVEYLEKNNCRDKISLIMTGGFRDSGDMLKAKALGADAFYIGYPVAIAAIYTQLNKLPAGASPTDLYLYNGKHTELLDIGEAAGCASNFLKALQEEMDIALRCLGKNSIHQLNKDDMVALTPEMAQITGVKLGYNVHPI
;
A
#
# COMPACT_ATOMS: atom_id res chain seq x y z
N MET A 1 21.90 -26.48 -30.02
CA MET A 1 21.59 -25.59 -31.17
C MET A 1 20.62 -26.23 -32.18
N ALA A 2 20.82 -27.49 -32.62
CA ALA A 2 19.98 -28.13 -33.65
C ALA A 2 18.47 -28.28 -33.31
N LEU A 3 18.11 -28.57 -32.06
CA LEU A 3 16.70 -28.73 -31.64
C LEU A 3 15.93 -27.39 -31.62
N MET A 4 16.60 -26.31 -31.19
CA MET A 4 16.03 -24.96 -31.22
C MET A 4 15.84 -24.48 -32.66
N GLN A 5 16.80 -24.73 -33.55
CA GLN A 5 16.66 -24.44 -34.97
C GLN A 5 15.54 -25.25 -35.64
N TYR A 6 15.37 -26.52 -35.27
CA TYR A 6 14.30 -27.38 -35.79
C TYR A 6 12.91 -26.98 -35.28
N LEU A 7 12.79 -26.60 -34.00
CA LEU A 7 11.53 -26.08 -33.45
C LEU A 7 11.18 -24.72 -34.03
N TYR A 8 12.18 -23.86 -34.26
CA TYR A 8 11.99 -22.56 -34.90
C TYR A 8 11.59 -22.73 -36.37
N SER A 9 12.22 -23.64 -37.11
CA SER A 9 11.84 -23.91 -38.51
C SER A 9 10.43 -24.47 -38.60
N ARG A 10 10.04 -25.42 -37.73
CA ARG A 10 8.67 -25.95 -37.72
C ARG A 10 7.62 -24.92 -37.34
N LEU A 11 7.93 -24.02 -36.39
CA LEU A 11 7.02 -22.95 -36.00
C LEU A 11 6.86 -21.94 -37.15
N VAL A 12 7.97 -21.59 -37.80
CA VAL A 12 7.99 -20.70 -38.97
C VAL A 12 7.25 -21.34 -40.14
N ASP A 13 7.47 -22.63 -40.42
CA ASP A 13 6.79 -23.37 -41.49
C ASP A 13 5.28 -23.45 -41.21
N GLN A 14 4.85 -23.74 -39.98
CA GLN A 14 3.43 -23.74 -39.60
C GLN A 14 2.78 -22.35 -39.68
N ILE A 15 3.54 -21.29 -39.40
CA ILE A 15 3.08 -19.90 -39.55
C ILE A 15 2.96 -19.55 -41.05
N LEU A 16 3.94 -19.95 -41.86
CA LEU A 16 3.97 -19.71 -43.31
C LEU A 16 2.87 -20.48 -44.04
N GLU A 17 2.61 -21.73 -43.68
CA GLU A 17 1.52 -22.55 -44.24
C GLU A 17 0.14 -21.95 -43.91
N LYS A 18 -0.03 -21.42 -42.69
CA LYS A 18 -1.23 -20.67 -42.30
C LYS A 18 -1.33 -19.30 -42.98
N MET A 19 -0.20 -18.68 -43.34
CA MET A 19 -0.16 -17.42 -44.10
C MET A 19 -0.43 -17.62 -45.58
N SER A 20 -0.07 -18.77 -46.18
CA SER A 20 -0.35 -19.05 -47.60
C SER A 20 -1.84 -19.29 -47.88
N ASP A 21 -2.61 -19.72 -46.88
CA ASP A 21 -4.07 -19.92 -46.97
C ASP A 21 -4.89 -18.77 -46.34
N MET A 22 -4.25 -17.64 -45.99
CA MET A 22 -4.93 -16.53 -45.30
C MET A 22 -5.89 -15.77 -46.24
N LYS A 23 -7.19 -16.07 -46.16
CA LYS A 23 -8.27 -15.22 -46.69
C LYS A 23 -8.45 -13.89 -45.91
N MET A 24 -7.78 -13.72 -44.77
CA MET A 24 -7.81 -12.50 -43.97
C MET A 24 -6.41 -11.88 -43.89
N VAL A 25 -6.30 -10.63 -44.34
CA VAL A 25 -5.05 -9.83 -44.32
C VAL A 25 -4.69 -9.37 -42.90
N LYS A 26 -5.67 -9.35 -41.98
CA LYS A 26 -5.51 -8.88 -40.60
C LYS A 26 -5.83 -10.00 -39.62
N VAL A 27 -4.81 -10.48 -38.93
CA VAL A 27 -4.92 -11.45 -37.83
C VAL A 27 -5.03 -10.71 -36.49
N PRO A 28 -5.65 -11.28 -35.44
CA PRO A 28 -5.96 -10.56 -34.20
C PRO A 28 -4.76 -9.87 -33.55
N TRP A 29 -3.58 -10.47 -33.58
CA TRP A 29 -2.34 -9.89 -33.03
C TRP A 29 -1.71 -8.78 -33.89
N LEU A 30 -2.19 -8.58 -35.12
CA LEU A 30 -1.83 -7.45 -36.00
C LEU A 30 -2.87 -6.31 -35.92
N VAL A 31 -3.78 -6.36 -34.95
CA VAL A 31 -4.69 -5.25 -34.65
C VAL A 31 -4.00 -4.30 -33.68
N ASP A 32 -3.94 -3.02 -34.01
CA ASP A 32 -3.45 -1.98 -33.10
C ASP A 32 -4.19 -2.07 -31.76
N ASN A 33 -3.43 -1.99 -30.65
CA ASN A 33 -3.92 -2.19 -29.28
C ASN A 33 -4.41 -3.61 -28.92
N TYR A 34 -4.04 -4.64 -29.70
CA TYR A 34 -4.25 -6.02 -29.26
C TYR A 34 -3.43 -6.32 -27.98
N SER A 35 -4.11 -6.80 -26.95
CA SER A 35 -3.50 -7.25 -25.70
C SER A 35 -3.93 -8.69 -25.43
N PHE A 36 -2.96 -9.60 -25.39
CA PHE A 36 -3.21 -11.00 -25.04
C PHE A 36 -3.86 -11.14 -23.66
N LEU A 37 -3.44 -10.29 -22.70
CA LEU A 37 -4.06 -10.23 -21.38
C LEU A 37 -5.55 -9.84 -21.45
N LYS A 38 -5.90 -8.83 -22.26
CA LYS A 38 -7.31 -8.46 -22.48
C LYS A 38 -8.11 -9.58 -23.15
N PHE A 39 -7.53 -10.26 -24.14
CA PHE A 39 -8.18 -11.41 -24.78
C PHE A 39 -8.46 -12.54 -23.79
N MET A 40 -7.45 -12.96 -23.02
CA MET A 40 -7.62 -13.96 -21.95
C MET A 40 -8.66 -13.50 -20.93
N GLY A 41 -8.68 -12.21 -20.62
CA GLY A 41 -9.67 -11.64 -19.73
C GLY A 41 -11.10 -11.62 -20.29
N ILE A 42 -11.29 -11.51 -21.61
CA ILE A 42 -12.60 -11.69 -22.26
C ILE A 42 -13.02 -13.16 -22.19
N ALA A 43 -12.10 -14.09 -22.49
CA ALA A 43 -12.38 -15.52 -22.46
C ALA A 43 -12.80 -16.00 -21.06
N GLU A 44 -12.11 -15.57 -20.01
CA GLU A 44 -12.42 -15.94 -18.63
C GLU A 44 -13.77 -15.37 -18.16
N ARG A 45 -14.08 -14.12 -18.55
CA ARG A 45 -15.43 -13.54 -18.34
C ARG A 45 -16.51 -14.32 -19.08
N ALA A 46 -16.27 -14.66 -20.34
CA ALA A 46 -17.23 -15.42 -21.15
C ALA A 46 -17.49 -16.82 -20.59
N LYS A 47 -16.46 -17.46 -20.01
CA LYS A 47 -16.55 -18.77 -19.40
C LYS A 47 -17.34 -18.78 -18.09
N ASN A 48 -17.13 -17.78 -17.22
CA ASN A 48 -17.66 -17.81 -15.85
C ASN A 48 -18.80 -16.82 -15.59
N GLY A 49 -19.03 -15.83 -16.46
CA GLY A 49 -20.05 -14.79 -16.27
C GLY A 49 -19.78 -13.86 -15.07
N GLN A 50 -18.56 -13.80 -14.58
CA GLN A 50 -18.15 -13.03 -13.40
C GLN A 50 -17.08 -11.99 -13.76
N PRO A 51 -16.97 -10.88 -13.01
CA PRO A 51 -15.82 -9.98 -13.09
C PRO A 51 -14.50 -10.72 -12.85
N LEU A 52 -13.42 -10.25 -13.48
CA LEU A 52 -12.09 -10.77 -13.18
C LEU A 52 -11.62 -10.25 -11.84
N MET A 53 -11.11 -11.16 -11.01
CA MET A 53 -10.39 -10.83 -9.80
C MET A 53 -8.90 -10.78 -10.14
N GLN A 54 -8.24 -9.67 -9.84
CA GLN A 54 -6.79 -9.51 -10.02
C GLN A 54 -6.13 -9.32 -8.64
N PRO A 55 -5.06 -10.07 -8.35
CA PRO A 55 -4.16 -9.71 -7.26
C PRO A 55 -3.28 -8.55 -7.71
N LEU A 56 -2.56 -7.96 -6.74
CA LEU A 56 -1.67 -6.82 -6.96
C LEU A 56 -2.43 -5.56 -7.37
N GLY A 57 -1.70 -4.49 -7.69
CA GLY A 57 -2.25 -3.18 -8.06
C GLY A 57 -2.47 -3.02 -9.56
N SER A 58 -2.76 -1.80 -9.97
CA SER A 58 -3.00 -1.47 -11.37
C SER A 58 -1.80 -1.76 -12.28
N THR A 59 -2.08 -2.15 -13.53
CA THR A 59 -1.07 -2.24 -14.60
C THR A 59 -0.91 -0.93 -15.37
N LEU A 60 -1.64 0.13 -15.00
CA LEU A 60 -1.54 1.43 -15.64
C LEU A 60 -0.25 2.13 -15.24
N ASN A 61 0.35 2.81 -16.23
CA ASN A 61 1.51 3.66 -15.98
C ASN A 61 1.02 5.04 -15.53
N PHE A 62 0.92 5.23 -14.21
CA PHE A 62 0.60 6.53 -13.62
C PHE A 62 1.85 7.41 -13.55
N LYS A 63 1.66 8.73 -13.59
CA LYS A 63 2.72 9.66 -13.19
C LYS A 63 3.06 9.43 -11.72
N ASP A 64 4.34 9.39 -11.43
CA ASP A 64 4.92 9.14 -10.13
C ASP A 64 6.04 10.16 -9.84
N PHE A 65 6.88 9.88 -8.84
CA PHE A 65 7.91 10.79 -8.38
C PHE A 65 9.20 10.73 -9.23
N GLN A 66 9.23 10.01 -10.35
CA GLN A 66 10.46 9.83 -11.16
C GLN A 66 10.93 11.13 -11.82
N ASP A 67 10.01 12.04 -12.17
CA ASP A 67 10.32 13.34 -12.77
C ASP A 67 10.73 14.40 -11.73
N LEU A 68 10.99 14.00 -10.48
CA LEU A 68 11.56 14.85 -9.42
C LEU A 68 12.95 14.32 -9.04
N MET A 69 13.90 15.23 -8.89
CA MET A 69 15.26 14.91 -8.43
C MET A 69 15.71 15.81 -7.29
N PHE A 70 16.44 15.24 -6.34
CA PHE A 70 17.09 16.00 -5.28
C PHE A 70 18.26 16.82 -5.80
N ILE A 71 18.43 18.02 -5.26
CA ILE A 71 19.57 18.90 -5.53
C ILE A 71 20.62 18.63 -4.45
N PRO A 72 21.78 18.02 -4.77
CA PRO A 72 22.80 17.76 -3.78
C PRO A 72 23.35 19.08 -3.21
N ASN A 73 23.64 19.08 -1.91
CA ASN A 73 24.27 20.21 -1.25
C ASN A 73 25.79 20.17 -1.48
N MET A 74 26.39 21.33 -1.77
CA MET A 74 27.85 21.45 -1.90
C MET A 74 28.59 21.05 -0.60
N PHE A 75 27.93 21.26 0.55
CA PHE A 75 28.43 20.93 1.87
C PHE A 75 27.50 19.90 2.51
N PRO A 76 27.77 18.59 2.33
CA PRO A 76 26.98 17.55 2.98
C PRO A 76 27.13 17.58 4.49
N THR A 77 26.19 16.94 5.19
CA THR A 77 26.23 16.84 6.65
C THR A 77 27.48 16.07 7.10
N PRO A 78 28.25 16.57 8.10
CA PRO A 78 29.48 15.91 8.55
C PRO A 78 29.27 14.48 9.05
N ASP A 79 30.30 13.65 8.87
CA ASP A 79 30.33 12.28 9.41
C ASP A 79 30.11 12.26 10.92
N GLY A 80 29.37 11.25 11.39
CA GLY A 80 29.03 11.09 12.81
C GLY A 80 27.92 12.01 13.31
N THR A 81 27.33 12.85 12.47
CA THR A 81 26.11 13.60 12.83
C THR A 81 24.95 12.64 13.01
N GLU A 82 24.25 12.76 14.14
CA GLU A 82 23.02 12.01 14.41
C GLU A 82 21.91 12.44 13.45
N MET A 83 21.26 11.48 12.82
CA MET A 83 20.16 11.71 11.88
C MET A 83 18.81 11.53 12.59
N ASP A 84 17.96 12.53 12.50
CA ASP A 84 16.60 12.50 13.01
C ASP A 84 15.61 12.15 11.89
N THR A 85 15.15 10.90 11.89
CA THR A 85 14.10 10.39 10.99
C THR A 85 12.79 10.10 11.72
N GLN A 86 12.68 10.52 12.97
CA GLN A 86 11.49 10.29 13.79
C GLN A 86 10.30 11.08 13.26
N VAL A 87 9.10 10.53 13.36
CA VAL A 87 7.86 11.25 13.06
C VAL A 87 6.80 10.97 14.13
N VAL A 88 5.90 11.93 14.34
CA VAL A 88 4.82 11.82 15.34
C VAL A 88 3.48 11.77 14.64
N ILE A 89 2.72 10.70 14.88
CA ILE A 89 1.36 10.54 14.38
C ILE A 89 0.36 10.95 15.45
N GLY A 90 -0.56 11.84 15.07
CA GLY A 90 -1.59 12.35 15.96
C GLY A 90 -1.02 13.18 17.11
N LYS A 91 -0.25 14.23 16.79
CA LYS A 91 0.44 15.09 17.78
C LYS A 91 -0.46 15.72 18.86
N ASN A 92 -1.77 15.82 18.58
CA ASN A 92 -2.76 16.35 19.51
C ASN A 92 -3.51 15.25 20.30
N ALA A 93 -3.24 13.97 20.03
CA ALA A 93 -3.80 12.85 20.78
C ALA A 93 -3.19 12.81 22.20
N LYS A 94 -3.88 12.19 23.16
CA LYS A 94 -3.35 12.04 24.53
C LYS A 94 -2.14 11.11 24.59
N LYS A 95 -2.08 10.15 23.67
CA LYS A 95 -1.01 9.17 23.52
C LYS A 95 -0.56 9.19 22.06
N PRO A 96 0.18 10.21 21.60
CA PRO A 96 0.65 10.26 20.22
C PRO A 96 1.55 9.06 19.91
N MET A 97 1.49 8.55 18.70
CA MET A 97 2.33 7.42 18.27
C MET A 97 3.62 7.96 17.66
N ILE A 98 4.75 7.65 18.30
CA ILE A 98 6.08 8.09 17.87
C ILE A 98 6.72 6.97 17.04
N LEU A 99 7.00 7.23 15.77
CA LEU A 99 7.65 6.30 14.87
C LEU A 99 9.13 6.68 14.74
N PRO A 100 10.08 5.74 14.91
CA PRO A 100 11.51 6.04 14.78
C PRO A 100 11.92 6.31 13.32
N VAL A 101 11.09 5.90 12.36
CA VAL A 101 11.27 6.09 10.92
C VAL A 101 9.93 6.53 10.30
N PRO A 102 9.90 7.21 9.15
CA PRO A 102 8.67 7.76 8.58
C PRO A 102 7.78 6.71 7.89
N PHE A 103 8.08 5.41 7.98
CA PHE A 103 7.32 4.36 7.30
C PHE A 103 6.90 3.25 8.26
N MET A 104 5.74 2.66 7.99
CA MET A 104 5.13 1.55 8.72
C MET A 104 4.76 0.42 7.76
N ILE A 105 4.57 -0.79 8.30
CA ILE A 105 4.04 -1.91 7.51
C ILE A 105 2.53 -1.74 7.33
N ALA A 106 2.07 -1.80 6.07
CA ALA A 106 0.67 -1.62 5.69
C ALA A 106 -0.24 -2.73 6.24
N GLY A 107 -1.53 -2.40 6.37
CA GLY A 107 -2.58 -3.32 6.83
C GLY A 107 -2.88 -4.44 5.83
N MET A 108 -2.04 -5.48 5.83
CA MET A 108 -2.28 -6.74 5.11
C MET A 108 -2.94 -7.70 6.09
N ALA A 109 -4.19 -8.09 5.82
CA ALA A 109 -4.99 -8.90 6.74
C ALA A 109 -4.53 -10.37 6.78
N TYR A 110 -4.49 -10.98 7.97
CA TYR A 110 -4.46 -12.44 8.07
C TYR A 110 -5.71 -13.02 7.42
N GLY A 111 -5.54 -14.00 6.53
CA GLY A 111 -6.68 -14.69 5.92
C GLY A 111 -7.20 -13.98 4.68
N ALA A 112 -7.80 -12.79 4.83
CA ALA A 112 -8.32 -12.04 3.68
C ALA A 112 -7.23 -11.61 2.69
N SER A 113 -5.96 -11.57 3.11
CA SER A 113 -4.84 -11.22 2.25
C SER A 113 -3.68 -12.21 2.36
N ILE A 114 -2.99 -12.23 3.50
CA ILE A 114 -1.73 -12.97 3.66
C ILE A 114 -1.83 -14.07 4.71
N SER A 115 -0.90 -15.01 4.65
CA SER A 115 -0.77 -16.12 5.59
C SER A 115 -0.39 -15.64 6.99
N LEU A 116 -0.68 -16.46 8.01
CA LEU A 116 -0.32 -16.14 9.39
C LEU A 116 1.20 -16.06 9.57
N GLN A 117 1.92 -16.92 8.86
CA GLN A 117 3.37 -17.01 8.83
C GLN A 117 3.98 -15.68 8.39
N LEU A 118 3.46 -15.09 7.31
CA LEU A 118 3.92 -13.78 6.86
C LEU A 118 3.55 -12.68 7.86
N LYS A 119 2.34 -12.69 8.44
CA LYS A 119 1.96 -11.70 9.49
C LYS A 119 2.93 -11.69 10.66
N ILE A 120 3.29 -12.87 11.17
CA ILE A 120 4.25 -13.02 12.27
C ILE A 120 5.64 -12.52 11.83
N ALA A 121 6.09 -12.85 10.62
CA ALA A 121 7.37 -12.39 10.09
C ALA A 121 7.43 -10.86 9.99
N LEU A 122 6.38 -10.22 9.49
CA LEU A 122 6.28 -8.77 9.38
C LEU A 122 6.20 -8.08 10.76
N ALA A 123 5.47 -8.66 11.72
CA ALA A 123 5.46 -8.15 13.09
C ALA A 123 6.87 -8.17 13.70
N LYS A 124 7.62 -9.27 13.54
CA LYS A 124 9.02 -9.37 13.98
C LYS A 124 9.92 -8.33 13.28
N ALA A 125 9.73 -8.13 11.97
CA ALA A 125 10.49 -7.15 11.21
C ALA A 125 10.23 -5.71 11.68
N SER A 126 8.96 -5.34 11.90
CA SER A 126 8.58 -4.04 12.44
C SER A 126 9.20 -3.79 13.83
N ALA A 127 9.16 -4.81 14.70
CA ALA A 127 9.75 -4.74 16.04
C ALA A 127 11.27 -4.57 16.03
N SER A 128 11.96 -5.07 14.99
CA SER A 128 13.43 -4.99 14.88
C SER A 128 13.96 -3.56 14.68
N ILE A 129 13.15 -2.68 14.09
CA ILE A 129 13.47 -1.25 13.89
C ILE A 129 12.55 -0.32 14.70
N GLY A 130 11.64 -0.88 15.49
CA GLY A 130 10.71 -0.13 16.35
C GLY A 130 9.56 0.57 15.62
N THR A 131 9.36 0.33 14.31
CA THR A 131 8.21 0.89 13.58
C THR A 131 6.93 0.08 13.83
N ALA A 132 5.80 0.61 13.36
CA ALA A 132 4.50 -0.02 13.52
C ALA A 132 4.18 -1.06 12.43
N THR A 133 3.38 -2.05 12.81
CA THR A 133 2.67 -2.95 11.88
C THR A 133 1.16 -2.76 12.03
N ASN A 134 0.41 -3.01 10.95
CA ASN A 134 -1.05 -2.84 10.91
C ASN A 134 -1.75 -4.20 10.73
N SER A 135 -2.82 -4.42 11.50
CA SER A 135 -3.58 -5.68 11.53
C SER A 135 -4.23 -6.05 10.19
N GLY A 136 -4.66 -5.06 9.41
CA GLY A 136 -5.50 -5.24 8.23
C GLY A 136 -6.96 -5.58 8.55
N GLU A 137 -7.77 -5.77 7.51
CA GLU A 137 -9.24 -5.86 7.56
C GLU A 137 -9.81 -7.10 8.28
N ALA A 138 -8.96 -8.03 8.72
CA ALA A 138 -9.35 -9.13 9.60
C ALA A 138 -9.34 -8.73 11.10
N GLY A 139 -9.04 -7.47 11.40
CA GLY A 139 -9.04 -6.92 12.75
C GLY A 139 -7.87 -7.35 13.62
N PHE A 140 -7.95 -7.04 14.91
CA PHE A 140 -6.93 -7.33 15.92
C PHE A 140 -6.51 -8.81 15.93
N LEU A 141 -5.20 -9.05 15.88
CA LEU A 141 -4.60 -10.38 15.98
C LEU A 141 -3.61 -10.44 17.15
N GLN A 142 -3.93 -11.22 18.18
CA GLN A 142 -3.11 -11.31 19.40
C GLN A 142 -1.65 -11.69 19.11
N LYS A 143 -1.42 -12.63 18.18
CA LYS A 143 -0.07 -13.07 17.79
C LYS A 143 0.81 -11.93 17.25
N GLU A 144 0.23 -10.93 16.59
CA GLU A 144 0.98 -9.73 16.18
C GLU A 144 1.22 -8.78 17.35
N ARG A 145 0.19 -8.54 18.18
CA ARG A 145 0.27 -7.65 19.35
C ARG A 145 1.35 -8.09 20.34
N ASP A 146 1.53 -9.40 20.51
CA ASP A 146 2.55 -9.97 21.40
C ASP A 146 3.99 -9.70 20.92
N ILE A 147 4.17 -9.37 19.64
CA ILE A 147 5.47 -9.18 18.98
C ILE A 147 5.74 -7.70 18.70
N ALA A 148 4.73 -7.00 18.16
CA ALA A 148 4.86 -5.63 17.68
C ALA A 148 5.19 -4.65 18.81
N LYS A 149 6.09 -3.70 18.53
CA LYS A 149 6.37 -2.58 19.43
C LYS A 149 5.27 -1.53 19.37
N LEU A 150 4.79 -1.24 18.16
CA LEU A 150 3.66 -0.38 17.88
C LEU A 150 2.67 -1.14 17.00
N TYR A 151 1.41 -1.19 17.41
CA TYR A 151 0.38 -1.95 16.72
C TYR A 151 -0.80 -1.08 16.31
N VAL A 152 -0.99 -0.96 15.00
CA VAL A 152 -2.15 -0.31 14.42
C VAL A 152 -3.25 -1.34 14.22
N VAL A 153 -4.43 -1.10 14.81
CA VAL A 153 -5.58 -1.98 14.62
C VAL A 153 -6.55 -1.34 13.65
N GLN A 154 -6.84 -2.05 12.56
CA GLN A 154 -7.77 -1.58 11.55
C GLN A 154 -9.22 -1.89 11.95
N TYR A 155 -9.98 -0.84 12.24
CA TYR A 155 -11.41 -0.91 12.52
C TYR A 155 -12.18 -1.11 11.21
N ASN A 156 -12.72 -2.31 11.02
CA ASN A 156 -13.33 -2.75 9.76
C ASN A 156 -14.86 -2.89 9.86
N ARG A 157 -15.50 -2.94 8.69
CA ARG A 157 -16.97 -2.92 8.53
C ARG A 157 -17.65 -4.22 8.96
N ALA A 158 -16.92 -5.33 9.03
CA ALA A 158 -17.44 -6.63 9.41
C ALA A 158 -17.48 -6.87 10.93
N GLY A 159 -16.85 -5.99 11.73
CA GLY A 159 -16.76 -6.15 13.18
C GLY A 159 -15.73 -7.19 13.63
N TRP A 160 -14.92 -7.74 12.71
CA TRP A 160 -13.89 -8.71 13.06
C TRP A 160 -12.76 -8.05 13.85
N GLY A 161 -12.37 -8.62 14.98
CA GLY A 161 -11.29 -8.06 15.80
C GLY A 161 -11.56 -6.63 16.32
N ASN A 162 -12.83 -6.21 16.39
CA ASN A 162 -13.26 -4.90 16.88
C ASN A 162 -13.75 -4.93 18.34
N ALA A 163 -13.50 -6.00 19.11
CA ALA A 163 -14.00 -6.07 20.46
C ALA A 163 -13.31 -5.02 21.36
N PRO A 164 -14.01 -4.41 22.33
CA PRO A 164 -13.45 -3.37 23.20
C PRO A 164 -12.08 -3.73 23.83
N GLU A 165 -11.93 -4.96 24.29
CA GLU A 165 -10.70 -5.51 24.88
C GLU A 165 -9.55 -5.70 23.87
N GLU A 166 -9.88 -5.89 22.59
CA GLU A 166 -8.94 -6.00 21.49
C GLU A 166 -8.48 -4.59 21.07
N LEU A 167 -9.43 -3.66 20.89
CA LEU A 167 -9.16 -2.28 20.47
C LEU A 167 -8.34 -1.49 21.50
N LYS A 168 -8.56 -1.74 22.80
CA LYS A 168 -7.77 -1.12 23.89
C LYS A 168 -6.28 -1.42 23.85
N GLN A 169 -5.87 -2.47 23.12
CA GLN A 169 -4.47 -2.85 22.97
C GLN A 169 -3.79 -2.17 21.77
N ALA A 170 -4.49 -1.34 21.00
CA ALA A 170 -3.92 -0.63 19.87
C ALA A 170 -3.07 0.58 20.32
N ASP A 171 -2.00 0.87 19.57
CA ASP A 171 -1.24 2.13 19.69
C ASP A 171 -1.77 3.21 18.71
N MET A 172 -2.57 2.80 17.73
CA MET A 172 -3.37 3.64 16.85
C MET A 172 -4.55 2.83 16.31
N ILE A 173 -5.73 3.45 16.19
CA ILE A 173 -6.87 2.84 15.48
C ILE A 173 -6.98 3.44 14.09
N GLU A 174 -7.14 2.61 13.07
CA GLU A 174 -7.39 3.05 11.69
C GLU A 174 -8.79 2.64 11.23
N ILE A 175 -9.70 3.59 11.09
CA ILE A 175 -11.02 3.35 10.50
C ILE A 175 -10.86 3.26 8.99
N LYS A 176 -11.04 2.05 8.42
CA LYS A 176 -10.89 1.84 6.98
C LYS A 176 -12.19 2.11 6.24
N MET A 177 -12.29 3.27 5.60
CA MET A 177 -13.40 3.64 4.72
C MET A 177 -13.19 3.13 3.30
N GLY A 178 -11.95 3.04 2.84
CA GLY A 178 -11.61 2.52 1.51
C GLY A 178 -10.11 2.25 1.32
N GLN A 179 -9.75 1.78 0.13
CA GLN A 179 -8.39 1.45 -0.30
C GLN A 179 -8.26 1.63 -1.81
N GLY A 180 -7.07 1.98 -2.32
CA GLY A 180 -6.84 2.25 -3.74
C GLY A 180 -7.29 1.12 -4.66
N ALA A 181 -6.96 -0.13 -4.34
CA ALA A 181 -7.26 -1.29 -5.18
C ALA A 181 -8.76 -1.68 -5.23
N SER A 182 -9.51 -1.42 -4.15
CA SER A 182 -10.89 -1.90 -3.98
C SER A 182 -11.91 -0.78 -3.86
N ALA A 183 -11.46 0.49 -3.90
CA ALA A 183 -12.24 1.65 -3.51
C ALA A 183 -12.94 1.41 -2.16
N GLY A 184 -14.27 1.38 -2.14
CA GLY A 184 -15.09 1.05 -0.98
C GLY A 184 -15.85 -0.28 -1.11
N ASP A 185 -15.48 -1.16 -2.05
CA ASP A 185 -16.21 -2.41 -2.26
C ASP A 185 -16.09 -3.35 -1.05
N GLY A 186 -17.08 -4.22 -0.91
CA GLY A 186 -17.06 -5.34 0.01
C GLY A 186 -16.39 -6.56 -0.63
N PHE A 187 -16.21 -7.61 0.15
CA PHE A 187 -15.75 -8.89 -0.39
C PHE A 187 -16.37 -10.06 0.38
N LYS A 188 -16.33 -11.23 -0.25
CA LYS A 188 -16.80 -12.47 0.33
C LYS A 188 -15.75 -13.56 0.18
N ILE A 189 -15.39 -14.22 1.27
CA ILE A 189 -14.56 -15.41 1.27
C ILE A 189 -15.47 -16.61 1.52
N GLY A 190 -15.54 -17.52 0.55
CA GLY A 190 -16.35 -18.73 0.67
C GLY A 190 -15.82 -19.65 1.77
N ASN A 191 -16.72 -20.27 2.54
CA ASN A 191 -16.42 -21.11 3.70
C ASN A 191 -15.38 -22.20 3.42
N LYS A 192 -15.35 -22.75 2.21
CA LYS A 192 -14.38 -23.78 1.77
C LYS A 192 -12.94 -23.28 1.70
N LEU A 193 -12.74 -21.97 1.60
CA LEU A 193 -11.43 -21.32 1.58
C LEU A 193 -11.00 -20.87 2.98
N ILE A 194 -11.85 -21.01 4.00
CA ILE A 194 -11.59 -20.54 5.36
C ILE A 194 -11.20 -21.75 6.22
N GLY A 195 -9.92 -21.83 6.55
CA GLY A 195 -9.38 -22.82 7.50
C GLY A 195 -9.80 -22.55 8.95
N ASP A 196 -9.66 -23.56 9.81
CA ASP A 196 -10.22 -23.56 11.17
C ASP A 196 -9.67 -22.44 12.07
N GLU A 197 -8.35 -22.19 12.02
CA GLU A 197 -7.75 -21.09 12.79
C GLU A 197 -8.31 -19.74 12.37
N PHE A 198 -8.47 -19.51 11.07
CA PHE A 198 -9.02 -18.25 10.56
C PHE A 198 -10.52 -18.12 10.86
N ARG A 199 -11.28 -19.22 10.79
CA ARG A 199 -12.68 -19.28 11.19
C ARG A 199 -12.86 -18.87 12.66
N LYS A 200 -12.01 -19.41 13.54
CA LYS A 200 -11.98 -19.08 14.96
C LYS A 200 -11.60 -17.62 15.18
N HIS A 201 -10.59 -17.12 14.47
CA HIS A 201 -10.15 -15.72 14.51
C HIS A 201 -11.30 -14.75 14.19
N LEU A 202 -12.05 -15.03 13.12
CA LEU A 202 -13.20 -14.21 12.71
C LEU A 202 -14.48 -14.47 13.53
N LYS A 203 -14.44 -15.39 14.51
CA LYS A 203 -15.60 -15.81 15.33
C LYS A 203 -16.78 -16.29 14.46
N LEU A 204 -16.49 -16.97 13.34
CA LEU A 204 -17.48 -17.49 12.39
C LEU A 204 -17.97 -18.89 12.78
N LYS A 205 -19.23 -19.20 12.48
CA LYS A 205 -19.78 -20.55 12.61
C LYS A 205 -19.20 -21.49 11.55
N GLU A 206 -19.27 -22.79 11.79
CA GLU A 206 -18.95 -23.80 10.77
C GLU A 206 -19.84 -23.62 9.54
N GLY A 207 -19.26 -23.76 8.34
CA GLY A 207 -19.96 -23.54 7.07
C GLY A 207 -20.32 -22.08 6.74
N GLN A 208 -20.06 -21.13 7.64
CA GLN A 208 -20.32 -19.70 7.39
C GLN A 208 -19.25 -19.09 6.49
N ASP A 209 -19.68 -18.33 5.49
CA ASP A 209 -18.81 -17.49 4.66
C ASP A 209 -18.37 -16.24 5.43
N ALA A 210 -17.16 -15.74 5.20
CA ALA A 210 -16.74 -14.43 5.71
C ALA A 210 -17.22 -13.35 4.74
N VAL A 211 -17.98 -12.38 5.23
CA VAL A 211 -18.53 -11.28 4.42
C VAL A 211 -18.08 -9.95 5.00
N MET A 212 -17.36 -9.18 4.19
CA MET A 212 -17.08 -7.77 4.44
C MET A 212 -18.17 -6.93 3.76
N PRO A 213 -19.04 -6.25 4.53
CA PRO A 213 -20.06 -5.39 3.94
C PRO A 213 -19.42 -4.13 3.31
N THR A 214 -20.11 -3.55 2.32
CA THR A 214 -19.67 -2.32 1.65
C THR A 214 -19.73 -1.09 2.57
N ARG A 215 -20.65 -1.08 3.54
CA ARG A 215 -20.84 0.02 4.48
C ARG A 215 -20.70 -0.46 5.92
N PHE A 216 -20.18 0.42 6.78
CA PHE A 216 -20.31 0.24 8.22
C PHE A 216 -21.80 0.24 8.62
N PRO A 217 -22.22 -0.65 9.52
CA PRO A 217 -23.58 -0.62 10.05
C PRO A 217 -23.93 0.69 10.76
N ASP A 218 -22.93 1.32 11.38
CA ASP A 218 -23.07 2.45 12.30
C ASP A 218 -22.42 3.77 11.80
N ILE A 219 -21.84 3.79 10.59
CA ILE A 219 -21.26 4.99 9.97
C ILE A 219 -21.91 5.24 8.60
N ASN A 220 -22.89 6.14 8.57
CA ASN A 220 -23.64 6.46 7.35
C ASN A 220 -23.39 7.89 6.85
N ASN A 221 -22.89 8.79 7.69
CA ASN A 221 -22.63 10.18 7.35
C ASN A 221 -21.45 10.71 8.19
N ARG A 222 -21.05 11.96 7.96
CA ARG A 222 -19.93 12.60 8.67
C ARG A 222 -20.15 12.73 10.19
N ASP A 223 -21.40 12.88 10.65
CA ASP A 223 -21.72 13.01 12.07
C ASP A 223 -21.60 11.65 12.77
N ASP A 224 -22.00 10.58 12.10
CA ASP A 224 -21.79 9.21 12.58
C ASP A 224 -20.30 8.89 12.69
N LEU A 225 -19.52 9.29 11.68
CA LEU A 225 -18.07 9.12 11.66
C LEU A 225 -17.42 9.89 12.80
N LYS A 226 -17.85 11.14 13.04
CA LYS A 226 -17.42 11.92 14.21
C LYS A 226 -17.70 11.19 15.52
N ARG A 227 -18.93 10.71 15.72
CA ARG A 227 -19.30 9.96 16.94
C ARG A 227 -18.44 8.71 17.10
N LYS A 228 -18.14 8.00 16.01
CA LYS A 228 -17.25 6.83 16.06
C LYS A 228 -15.81 7.20 16.43
N VAL A 229 -15.27 8.28 15.88
CA VAL A 229 -13.95 8.78 16.27
C VAL A 229 -13.90 9.12 17.76
N ASP A 230 -14.91 9.82 18.28
CA ASP A 230 -15.00 10.18 19.69
C ASP A 230 -15.11 8.92 20.58
N GLU A 231 -15.95 7.94 20.20
CA GLU A 231 -16.12 6.66 20.90
C GLU A 231 -14.81 5.86 20.98
N LEU A 232 -14.11 5.69 19.85
CA LEU A 232 -12.86 4.94 19.79
C LEU A 232 -11.74 5.63 20.57
N ARG A 233 -11.71 6.97 20.53
CA ARG A 233 -10.76 7.78 21.31
C ARG A 233 -10.98 7.61 22.80
N GLU A 234 -12.22 7.62 23.26
CA GLU A 234 -12.56 7.36 24.67
C GLU A 234 -12.19 5.93 25.07
N LEU A 235 -12.60 4.96 24.26
CA LEU A 235 -12.38 3.53 24.51
C LEU A 235 -10.89 3.18 24.74
N THR A 236 -10.00 3.77 23.94
CA THR A 236 -8.55 3.52 23.94
C THR A 236 -7.78 4.39 24.95
N GLY A 237 -8.45 5.33 25.61
CA GLY A 237 -7.82 6.32 26.47
C GLY A 237 -6.97 7.34 25.71
N GLY A 238 -7.28 7.57 24.43
CA GLY A 238 -6.74 8.67 23.63
C GLY A 238 -5.49 8.35 22.79
N VAL A 239 -5.39 7.13 22.24
CA VAL A 239 -4.48 6.86 21.12
C VAL A 239 -4.97 7.57 19.86
N PRO A 240 -4.13 7.76 18.82
CA PRO A 240 -4.55 8.44 17.61
C PRO A 240 -5.62 7.64 16.88
N ILE A 241 -6.62 8.33 16.36
CA ILE A 241 -7.65 7.77 15.49
C ILE A 241 -7.39 8.25 14.05
N ALA A 242 -6.98 7.33 13.19
CA ALA A 242 -6.75 7.56 11.78
C ALA A 242 -7.97 7.16 10.95
N ILE A 243 -8.18 7.84 9.82
CA ILE A 243 -9.18 7.46 8.82
C ILE A 243 -8.47 7.15 7.51
N LYS A 244 -8.64 5.92 7.01
CA LYS A 244 -8.08 5.48 5.73
C LYS A 244 -9.10 5.56 4.61
N ILE A 245 -8.76 6.28 3.56
CA ILE A 245 -9.58 6.51 2.37
C ILE A 245 -8.84 6.05 1.11
N ALA A 246 -9.60 5.57 0.13
CA ALA A 246 -9.11 5.55 -1.25
C ALA A 246 -9.01 7.00 -1.74
N ALA A 247 -8.02 7.33 -2.56
CA ALA A 247 -7.85 8.66 -3.13
C ALA A 247 -9.02 8.99 -4.08
N GLY A 248 -10.10 9.55 -3.53
CA GLY A 248 -11.34 9.88 -4.23
C GLY A 248 -11.49 11.38 -4.44
N ASN A 249 -12.53 11.97 -3.88
CA ASN A 249 -12.71 13.42 -3.91
C ASN A 249 -11.94 14.05 -2.74
N ILE A 250 -10.62 14.18 -2.93
CA ILE A 250 -9.65 14.52 -1.87
C ILE A 250 -10.13 15.65 -0.95
N GLU A 251 -10.57 16.78 -1.49
CA GLU A 251 -10.97 17.95 -0.70
C GLU A 251 -12.25 17.69 0.10
N GLN A 252 -13.24 17.01 -0.48
CA GLN A 252 -14.49 16.67 0.21
C GLN A 252 -14.29 15.58 1.27
N ASP A 253 -13.43 14.60 0.97
CA ASP A 253 -13.07 13.53 1.88
C ASP A 253 -12.28 14.12 3.07
N LEU A 254 -11.35 15.04 2.82
CA LEU A 254 -10.59 15.75 3.87
C LEU A 254 -11.49 16.65 4.73
N ASP A 255 -12.47 17.35 4.16
CA ASP A 255 -13.47 18.10 4.95
C ASP A 255 -14.18 17.18 5.95
N THR A 256 -14.59 16.00 5.49
CA THR A 256 -15.25 14.99 6.32
C THR A 256 -14.34 14.46 7.42
N VAL A 257 -13.08 14.15 7.09
CA VAL A 257 -12.08 13.64 8.04
C VAL A 257 -11.74 14.69 9.12
N LEU A 258 -11.56 15.95 8.72
CA LEU A 258 -11.29 17.05 9.64
C LEU A 258 -12.50 17.31 10.54
N TYR A 259 -13.72 17.28 9.98
CA TYR A 259 -14.96 17.41 10.74
C TYR A 259 -15.12 16.30 11.78
N ALA A 260 -14.75 15.07 11.43
CA ALA A 260 -14.78 13.94 12.34
C ALA A 260 -13.78 14.05 13.50
N GLY A 261 -12.79 14.95 13.41
CA GLY A 261 -11.78 15.17 14.44
C GLY A 261 -10.69 14.11 14.46
N ALA A 262 -10.46 13.42 13.33
CA ALA A 262 -9.40 12.42 13.21
C ALA A 262 -8.00 13.03 13.47
N ASP A 263 -7.12 12.25 14.08
CA ASP A 263 -5.75 12.67 14.38
C ASP A 263 -4.79 12.43 13.20
N ALA A 264 -5.16 11.51 12.29
CA ALA A 264 -4.45 11.23 11.06
C ALA A 264 -5.39 10.88 9.90
N VAL A 265 -4.97 11.15 8.68
CA VAL A 265 -5.61 10.69 7.46
C VAL A 265 -4.64 9.81 6.68
N VAL A 266 -5.11 8.66 6.20
CA VAL A 266 -4.35 7.76 5.35
C VAL A 266 -4.95 7.81 3.96
N ILE A 267 -4.22 8.36 3.00
CA ILE A 267 -4.67 8.45 1.60
C ILE A 267 -3.99 7.34 0.79
N ASP A 268 -4.80 6.42 0.29
CA ASP A 268 -4.38 5.28 -0.53
C ASP A 268 -4.62 5.60 -2.01
N GLY A 269 -3.54 5.92 -2.74
CA GLY A 269 -3.62 6.27 -4.16
C GLY A 269 -4.06 5.10 -5.05
N ALA A 270 -4.37 5.39 -6.31
CA ALA A 270 -4.79 4.38 -7.30
C ALA A 270 -3.79 3.22 -7.47
N GLN A 271 -2.52 3.44 -7.10
CA GLN A 271 -1.47 2.42 -7.05
C GLN A 271 -1.57 1.44 -5.87
N GLY A 272 -2.58 1.58 -5.00
CA GLY A 272 -2.84 0.62 -3.93
C GLY A 272 -2.98 -0.81 -4.46
N GLU A 273 -2.48 -1.78 -3.70
CA GLU A 273 -2.44 -3.19 -4.09
C GLU A 273 -3.35 -4.02 -3.20
N THR A 274 -3.71 -5.22 -3.64
CA THR A 274 -4.59 -6.13 -2.90
C THR A 274 -4.22 -7.59 -3.15
N ALA A 275 -4.64 -8.50 -2.28
CA ALA A 275 -4.56 -9.94 -2.57
C ALA A 275 -5.59 -10.38 -3.62
N GLY A 276 -6.65 -9.59 -3.82
CA GLY A 276 -7.65 -9.83 -4.85
C GLY A 276 -8.77 -8.78 -4.80
N SER A 277 -8.95 -8.03 -5.88
CA SER A 277 -10.12 -7.17 -6.09
C SER A 277 -10.57 -7.26 -7.55
N ALA A 278 -11.77 -6.76 -7.84
CA ALA A 278 -12.26 -6.71 -9.20
C ALA A 278 -11.36 -5.82 -10.08
N GLU A 279 -11.02 -6.30 -11.28
CA GLU A 279 -10.17 -5.56 -12.24
C GLU A 279 -10.70 -4.14 -12.51
N ILE A 280 -12.02 -3.96 -12.47
CA ILE A 280 -12.66 -2.67 -12.69
C ILE A 280 -12.23 -1.65 -11.64
N THR A 281 -12.18 -2.02 -10.35
CA THR A 281 -11.75 -1.10 -9.29
C THR A 281 -10.26 -0.82 -9.37
N ILE A 282 -9.46 -1.86 -9.62
CA ILE A 282 -8.00 -1.76 -9.69
C ILE A 282 -7.54 -0.79 -10.78
N ASN A 283 -8.18 -0.83 -11.97
CA ASN A 283 -7.69 -0.09 -13.14
C ASN A 283 -8.49 1.18 -13.48
N ASN A 284 -9.60 1.46 -12.80
CA ASN A 284 -10.48 2.57 -13.20
C ASN A 284 -10.96 3.44 -12.04
N PHE A 285 -10.55 3.16 -10.80
CA PHE A 285 -10.95 3.93 -9.63
C PHE A 285 -9.72 4.52 -8.93
N GLY A 286 -9.92 5.71 -8.36
CA GLY A 286 -8.92 6.39 -7.56
C GLY A 286 -8.07 7.39 -8.33
N ILE A 287 -7.48 8.31 -7.57
CA ILE A 287 -6.54 9.32 -8.03
C ILE A 287 -5.10 8.81 -7.78
N PRO A 288 -4.17 8.99 -8.74
CA PRO A 288 -2.76 8.65 -8.53
C PRO A 288 -2.16 9.27 -7.27
N THR A 289 -1.31 8.51 -6.57
CA THR A 289 -0.72 8.89 -5.27
C THR A 289 -0.07 10.27 -5.28
N LEU A 290 0.70 10.61 -6.32
CA LEU A 290 1.34 11.92 -6.46
C LEU A 290 0.30 13.06 -6.45
N TYR A 291 -0.75 12.94 -7.26
CA TYR A 291 -1.77 13.98 -7.38
C TYR A 291 -2.61 14.08 -6.10
N ALA A 292 -2.92 12.94 -5.49
CA ALA A 292 -3.65 12.88 -4.24
C ALA A 292 -2.87 13.57 -3.11
N LEU A 293 -1.55 13.35 -3.03
CA LEU A 293 -0.67 14.01 -2.07
C LEU A 293 -0.67 15.53 -2.26
N VAL A 294 -0.38 16.02 -3.48
CA VAL A 294 -0.30 17.45 -3.75
C VAL A 294 -1.62 18.13 -3.37
N ARG A 295 -2.75 17.61 -3.85
CA ARG A 295 -4.07 18.19 -3.57
C ARG A 295 -4.40 18.18 -2.07
N ALA A 296 -4.04 17.10 -1.37
CA ALA A 296 -4.25 17.01 0.07
C ALA A 296 -3.44 18.06 0.84
N VAL A 297 -2.16 18.23 0.50
CA VAL A 297 -1.29 19.23 1.14
C VAL A 297 -1.81 20.64 0.88
N GLU A 298 -2.10 20.99 -0.37
CA GLU A 298 -2.64 22.32 -0.73
C GLU A 298 -3.96 22.62 0.00
N TYR A 299 -4.86 21.63 0.08
CA TYR A 299 -6.12 21.77 0.80
C TYR A 299 -5.89 21.98 2.31
N LEU A 300 -5.00 21.21 2.93
CA LEU A 300 -4.70 21.32 4.35
C LEU A 300 -4.01 22.66 4.69
N GLU A 301 -3.12 23.14 3.83
CA GLU A 301 -2.45 24.44 3.98
C GLU A 301 -3.46 25.59 3.84
N LYS A 302 -4.26 25.59 2.77
CA LYS A 302 -5.29 26.62 2.52
C LYS A 302 -6.28 26.76 3.67
N ASN A 303 -6.59 25.67 4.38
CA ASN A 303 -7.51 25.65 5.52
C ASN A 303 -6.82 25.80 6.89
N ASN A 304 -5.50 26.05 6.94
CA ASN A 304 -4.72 26.14 8.19
C ASN A 304 -4.87 24.88 9.07
N CYS A 305 -4.89 23.71 8.43
CA CYS A 305 -5.06 22.40 9.04
C CYS A 305 -3.85 21.49 8.85
N ARG A 306 -2.82 21.90 8.09
CA ARG A 306 -1.59 21.13 7.89
C ARG A 306 -0.93 20.71 9.20
N ASP A 307 -1.02 21.57 10.20
CA ASP A 307 -0.53 21.34 11.56
C ASP A 307 -1.56 20.75 12.52
N LYS A 308 -2.72 20.27 12.06
CA LYS A 308 -3.75 19.71 12.95
C LYS A 308 -3.90 18.20 12.82
N ILE A 309 -3.56 17.67 11.65
CA ILE A 309 -3.73 16.26 11.29
C ILE A 309 -2.44 15.72 10.66
N SER A 310 -2.09 14.48 10.96
CA SER A 310 -0.99 13.78 10.28
C SER A 310 -1.44 13.25 8.91
N LEU A 311 -0.70 13.54 7.86
CA LEU A 311 -0.96 13.04 6.49
C LEU A 311 -0.10 11.81 6.20
N ILE A 312 -0.73 10.63 6.18
CA ILE A 312 -0.08 9.36 5.87
C ILE A 312 -0.41 8.98 4.43
N MET A 313 0.61 8.65 3.63
CA MET A 313 0.42 8.26 2.24
C MET A 313 0.66 6.77 2.02
N THR A 314 -0.11 6.17 1.12
CA THR A 314 0.13 4.80 0.65
C THR A 314 -0.34 4.63 -0.79
N GLY A 315 -0.05 3.46 -1.37
CA GLY A 315 -0.23 3.17 -2.78
C GLY A 315 1.00 3.53 -3.60
N GLY A 316 1.74 2.52 -4.05
CA GLY A 316 2.85 2.69 -5.00
C GLY A 316 4.23 3.03 -4.42
N PHE A 317 4.38 3.25 -3.10
CA PHE A 317 5.70 3.46 -2.48
C PHE A 317 6.50 2.16 -2.44
N ARG A 318 7.62 2.13 -3.17
CA ARG A 318 8.49 0.93 -3.30
C ARG A 318 9.88 1.10 -2.71
N ASP A 319 10.36 2.34 -2.61
CA ASP A 319 11.71 2.68 -2.18
C ASP A 319 11.74 3.96 -1.32
N SER A 320 12.91 4.24 -0.76
CA SER A 320 13.17 5.43 0.07
C SER A 320 13.11 6.74 -0.73
N GLY A 321 13.47 6.73 -2.01
CA GLY A 321 13.50 7.90 -2.88
C GLY A 321 12.11 8.50 -3.07
N ASP A 322 11.13 7.67 -3.41
CA ASP A 322 9.73 8.10 -3.55
C ASP A 322 9.17 8.62 -2.22
N MET A 323 9.46 7.94 -1.11
CA MET A 323 9.04 8.38 0.22
C MET A 323 9.66 9.73 0.60
N LEU A 324 10.95 9.95 0.36
CA LEU A 324 11.61 11.23 0.65
C LEU A 324 11.08 12.37 -0.22
N LYS A 325 10.82 12.12 -1.51
CA LYS A 325 10.22 13.11 -2.42
C LYS A 325 8.81 13.47 -1.96
N ALA A 326 8.01 12.47 -1.60
CA ALA A 326 6.68 12.69 -1.02
C ALA A 326 6.74 13.43 0.33
N LYS A 327 7.74 13.14 1.15
CA LYS A 327 8.00 13.87 2.41
C LYS A 327 8.30 15.34 2.16
N ALA A 328 9.16 15.64 1.20
CA ALA A 328 9.48 17.00 0.77
C ALA A 328 8.27 17.74 0.16
N LEU A 329 7.31 16.99 -0.42
CA LEU A 329 6.03 17.53 -0.90
C LEU A 329 4.99 17.74 0.22
N GLY A 330 5.23 17.23 1.43
CA GLY A 330 4.40 17.48 2.60
C GLY A 330 3.72 16.26 3.22
N ALA A 331 4.05 15.02 2.83
CA ALA A 331 3.60 13.83 3.56
C ALA A 331 4.25 13.73 4.95
N ASP A 332 3.57 13.18 5.95
CA ASP A 332 4.13 12.98 7.29
C ASP A 332 4.73 11.60 7.48
N ALA A 333 4.06 10.55 6.98
CA ALA A 333 4.51 9.17 7.05
C ALA A 333 3.95 8.30 5.91
N PHE A 334 4.38 7.04 5.84
CA PHE A 334 4.07 6.13 4.74
C PHE A 334 3.66 4.74 5.22
N TYR A 335 2.76 4.10 4.47
CA TYR A 335 2.57 2.65 4.57
C TYR A 335 3.20 1.94 3.39
N ILE A 336 4.02 0.91 3.68
CA ILE A 336 4.61 -0.01 2.71
C ILE A 336 4.04 -1.42 2.89
N GLY A 337 3.52 -2.00 1.79
CA GLY A 337 2.86 -3.31 1.79
C GLY A 337 3.63 -4.36 1.00
N TYR A 338 3.43 -4.36 -0.31
CA TYR A 338 4.06 -5.34 -1.21
C TYR A 338 5.59 -5.36 -1.17
N PRO A 339 6.33 -4.24 -1.13
CA PRO A 339 7.80 -4.29 -1.09
C PRO A 339 8.34 -5.08 0.10
N VAL A 340 7.75 -4.90 1.29
CA VAL A 340 8.17 -5.63 2.49
C VAL A 340 7.74 -7.11 2.44
N ALA A 341 6.59 -7.43 1.82
CA ALA A 341 6.18 -8.81 1.58
C ALA A 341 7.11 -9.53 0.61
N ILE A 342 7.53 -8.87 -0.48
CA ILE A 342 8.51 -9.41 -1.42
C ILE A 342 9.88 -9.59 -0.76
N ALA A 343 10.34 -8.60 0.00
CA ALA A 343 11.58 -8.71 0.76
C ALA A 343 11.56 -9.93 1.71
N ALA A 344 10.44 -10.19 2.37
CA ALA A 344 10.28 -11.33 3.27
C ALA A 344 10.42 -12.69 2.57
N ILE A 345 9.98 -12.82 1.33
CA ILE A 345 9.97 -14.12 0.63
C ILE A 345 11.15 -14.32 -0.32
N TYR A 346 11.89 -13.27 -0.67
CA TYR A 346 12.84 -13.25 -1.79
C TYR A 346 13.87 -14.39 -1.75
N THR A 347 14.51 -14.63 -0.61
CA THR A 347 15.52 -15.68 -0.45
C THR A 347 14.93 -17.09 -0.38
N GLN A 348 13.61 -17.20 -0.30
CA GLN A 348 12.87 -18.44 -0.11
C GLN A 348 12.13 -18.89 -1.38
N LEU A 349 12.20 -18.12 -2.47
CA LEU A 349 11.54 -18.45 -3.73
C LEU A 349 12.04 -19.75 -4.34
N ASN A 350 13.27 -20.17 -4.03
CA ASN A 350 13.83 -21.45 -4.42
C ASN A 350 13.16 -22.67 -3.76
N LYS A 351 12.38 -22.47 -2.68
CA LYS A 351 11.60 -23.53 -2.02
C LYS A 351 10.35 -23.90 -2.83
N LEU A 352 9.91 -23.02 -3.74
CA LEU A 352 8.74 -23.25 -4.56
C LEU A 352 9.00 -24.27 -5.67
N PRO A 353 8.03 -25.15 -5.99
CA PRO A 353 8.14 -26.04 -7.13
C PRO A 353 8.13 -25.28 -8.45
N ALA A 354 8.70 -25.89 -9.49
CA ALA A 354 8.74 -25.29 -10.83
C ALA A 354 7.32 -24.93 -11.32
N GLY A 355 7.14 -23.68 -11.75
CA GLY A 355 5.85 -23.16 -12.23
C GLY A 355 4.91 -22.59 -11.17
N ALA A 356 5.30 -22.61 -9.88
CA ALA A 356 4.55 -21.90 -8.84
C ALA A 356 4.78 -20.38 -8.90
N SER A 357 3.79 -19.62 -8.44
CA SER A 357 3.91 -18.16 -8.33
C SER A 357 4.60 -17.77 -7.01
N PRO A 358 5.44 -16.72 -6.97
CA PRO A 358 5.94 -16.16 -5.70
C PRO A 358 4.83 -15.87 -4.66
N THR A 359 3.64 -15.50 -5.13
CA THR A 359 2.47 -15.26 -4.27
C THR A 359 1.96 -16.50 -3.56
N ASP A 360 2.22 -17.70 -4.09
CA ASP A 360 1.79 -18.97 -3.49
C ASP A 360 2.47 -19.23 -2.13
N LEU A 361 3.58 -18.54 -1.85
CA LEU A 361 4.34 -18.68 -0.61
C LEU A 361 3.76 -17.84 0.54
N TYR A 362 2.98 -16.80 0.26
CA TYR A 362 2.57 -15.83 1.29
C TYR A 362 1.12 -15.37 1.27
N LEU A 363 0.40 -15.45 0.14
CA LEU A 363 -1.03 -15.20 0.14
C LEU A 363 -1.72 -16.30 0.94
N TYR A 364 -2.81 -15.98 1.64
CA TYR A 364 -3.50 -16.95 2.50
C TYR A 364 -3.99 -18.20 1.74
N ASN A 365 -4.48 -18.02 0.52
CA ASN A 365 -4.90 -19.09 -0.38
C ASN A 365 -3.75 -19.63 -1.24
N GLY A 366 -2.51 -19.24 -0.95
CA GLY A 366 -1.32 -19.72 -1.62
C GLY A 366 -1.10 -21.20 -1.36
N LYS A 367 -0.66 -21.94 -2.39
CA LYS A 367 -0.52 -23.40 -2.33
C LYS A 367 0.63 -23.90 -1.46
N HIS A 368 1.55 -23.00 -1.08
CA HIS A 368 2.84 -23.35 -0.51
C HIS A 368 3.21 -22.50 0.72
N THR A 369 2.22 -21.96 1.41
CA THR A 369 2.44 -21.12 2.61
C THR A 369 3.14 -21.86 3.75
N GLU A 370 3.05 -23.19 3.77
CA GLU A 370 3.74 -24.07 4.71
C GLU A 370 5.27 -24.10 4.49
N LEU A 371 5.75 -23.70 3.32
CA LEU A 371 7.18 -23.65 3.01
C LEU A 371 7.85 -22.35 3.50
N LEU A 372 7.07 -21.37 3.94
CA LEU A 372 7.58 -20.08 4.40
C LEU A 372 8.21 -20.22 5.79
N ASP A 373 9.53 -20.06 5.85
CA ASP A 373 10.26 -19.94 7.12
C ASP A 373 10.09 -18.52 7.67
N ILE A 374 9.48 -18.45 8.86
CA ILE A 374 9.15 -17.18 9.54
C ILE A 374 10.43 -16.43 9.98
N GLY A 375 11.47 -17.15 10.38
CA GLY A 375 12.72 -16.55 10.87
C GLY A 375 13.50 -15.90 9.74
N GLU A 376 13.67 -16.62 8.66
CA GLU A 376 14.30 -16.11 7.43
C GLU A 376 13.49 -14.94 6.86
N ALA A 377 12.16 -15.07 6.80
CA ALA A 377 11.28 -14.02 6.30
C ALA A 377 11.37 -12.74 7.14
N ALA A 378 11.36 -12.88 8.47
CA ALA A 378 11.54 -11.75 9.38
C ALA A 378 12.92 -11.11 9.20
N GLY A 379 13.98 -11.91 9.02
CA GLY A 379 15.33 -11.43 8.81
C GLY A 379 15.46 -10.59 7.53
N CYS A 380 14.98 -11.11 6.40
CA CYS A 380 15.03 -10.40 5.12
C CYS A 380 14.17 -9.12 5.12
N ALA A 381 12.96 -9.18 5.68
CA ALA A 381 12.12 -7.99 5.85
C ALA A 381 12.80 -6.95 6.76
N SER A 382 13.42 -7.38 7.87
CA SER A 382 14.16 -6.47 8.77
C SER A 382 15.32 -5.78 8.05
N ASN A 383 16.09 -6.52 7.24
CA ASN A 383 17.20 -5.97 6.47
C ASN A 383 16.71 -4.95 5.44
N PHE A 384 15.59 -5.22 4.77
CA PHE A 384 14.98 -4.27 3.84
C PHE A 384 14.55 -2.97 4.56
N LEU A 385 13.87 -3.07 5.71
CA LEU A 385 13.48 -1.89 6.47
C LEU A 385 14.69 -1.08 6.97
N LYS A 386 15.77 -1.74 7.40
CA LYS A 386 17.03 -1.09 7.77
C LYS A 386 17.71 -0.40 6.58
N ALA A 387 17.69 -1.03 5.41
CA ALA A 387 18.23 -0.45 4.19
C ALA A 387 17.48 0.82 3.81
N LEU A 388 16.14 0.82 3.87
CA LEU A 388 15.34 2.02 3.63
C LEU A 388 15.69 3.16 4.60
N GLN A 389 15.93 2.85 5.88
CA GLN A 389 16.37 3.85 6.86
C GLN A 389 17.76 4.41 6.51
N GLU A 390 18.74 3.56 6.22
CA GLU A 390 20.09 4.00 5.85
C GLU A 390 20.07 4.84 4.56
N GLU A 391 19.26 4.47 3.56
CA GLU A 391 19.09 5.25 2.35
C GLU A 391 18.51 6.65 2.63
N MET A 392 17.58 6.76 3.59
CA MET A 392 17.07 8.05 4.05
C MET A 392 18.16 8.89 4.71
N ASP A 393 18.97 8.28 5.57
CA ASP A 393 20.10 8.94 6.22
C ASP A 393 21.14 9.40 5.18
N ILE A 394 21.47 8.57 4.19
CA ILE A 394 22.35 8.94 3.06
C ILE A 394 21.79 10.16 2.33
N ALA A 395 20.51 10.15 1.99
CA ALA A 395 19.88 11.25 1.27
C ALA A 395 19.91 12.56 2.08
N LEU A 396 19.58 12.52 3.37
CA LEU A 396 19.65 13.68 4.25
C LEU A 396 21.08 14.23 4.34
N ARG A 397 22.09 13.37 4.50
CA ARG A 397 23.51 13.78 4.49
C ARG A 397 23.88 14.49 3.19
N CYS A 398 23.52 13.92 2.03
CA CYS A 398 23.78 14.52 0.72
C CYS A 398 23.08 15.87 0.51
N LEU A 399 21.98 16.12 1.23
CA LEU A 399 21.25 17.39 1.22
C LEU A 399 21.77 18.41 2.24
N GLY A 400 22.78 18.05 3.05
CA GLY A 400 23.27 18.90 4.13
C GLY A 400 22.24 19.05 5.28
N LYS A 401 21.40 18.04 5.47
CA LYS A 401 20.33 17.99 6.48
C LYS A 401 20.61 16.92 7.51
N ASN A 402 20.12 17.15 8.72
CA ASN A 402 20.21 16.19 9.83
C ASN A 402 18.85 15.80 10.40
N SER A 403 17.75 16.37 9.89
CA SER A 403 16.40 15.99 10.28
C SER A 403 15.51 15.88 9.05
N ILE A 404 14.69 14.84 9.00
CA ILE A 404 13.70 14.62 7.94
C ILE A 404 12.66 15.74 7.87
N HIS A 405 12.46 16.48 8.97
CA HIS A 405 11.57 17.63 9.04
C HIS A 405 12.10 18.87 8.31
N GLN A 406 13.39 18.89 7.94
CA GLN A 406 13.96 19.97 7.15
C GLN A 406 13.64 19.83 5.66
N LEU A 407 13.25 18.63 5.18
CA LEU A 407 12.94 18.37 3.77
C LEU A 407 11.76 19.20 3.30
N ASN A 408 11.90 19.81 2.13
CA ASN A 408 10.87 20.62 1.49
C ASN A 408 11.07 20.70 -0.03
N LYS A 409 10.14 21.37 -0.73
CA LYS A 409 10.13 21.48 -2.20
C LYS A 409 11.39 22.12 -2.79
N ASP A 410 12.11 22.98 -2.06
CA ASP A 410 13.33 23.64 -2.55
C ASP A 410 14.54 22.70 -2.60
N ASP A 411 14.46 21.51 -1.99
CA ASP A 411 15.51 20.49 -2.09
C ASP A 411 15.45 19.71 -3.41
N MET A 412 14.46 19.99 -4.25
CA MET A 412 14.18 19.24 -5.45
C MET A 412 14.05 20.15 -6.67
N VAL A 413 14.25 19.54 -7.84
CA VAL A 413 13.87 20.08 -9.14
C VAL A 413 12.93 19.13 -9.86
N ALA A 414 12.00 19.71 -10.61
CA ALA A 414 11.19 19.00 -11.58
C ALA A 414 11.94 18.89 -12.91
N LEU A 415 11.95 17.70 -13.49
CA LEU A 415 12.61 17.42 -14.78
C LEU A 415 11.72 17.79 -15.98
N THR A 416 10.42 17.98 -15.76
CA THR A 416 9.46 18.33 -16.80
C THR A 416 8.59 19.53 -16.39
N PRO A 417 8.13 20.37 -17.34
CA PRO A 417 7.21 21.48 -17.04
C PRO A 417 5.89 21.00 -16.43
N GLU A 418 5.41 19.84 -16.89
CA GLU A 418 4.22 19.18 -16.34
C GLU A 418 4.41 18.87 -14.85
N MET A 419 5.53 18.26 -14.47
CA MET A 419 5.81 17.93 -13.07
C MET A 419 5.97 19.18 -12.21
N ALA A 420 6.60 20.23 -12.74
CA ALA A 420 6.71 21.53 -12.06
C ALA A 420 5.32 22.14 -11.80
N GLN A 421 4.44 22.08 -12.80
CA GLN A 421 3.06 22.58 -12.69
C GLN A 421 2.23 21.77 -11.70
N ILE A 422 2.38 20.44 -11.69
CA ILE A 422 1.66 19.56 -10.77
C ILE A 422 2.11 19.80 -9.33
N THR A 423 3.40 19.91 -9.07
CA THR A 423 3.92 19.85 -7.70
C THR A 423 4.24 21.22 -7.09
N GLY A 424 4.39 22.25 -7.93
CA GLY A 424 4.95 23.54 -7.57
C GLY A 424 6.46 23.51 -7.31
N VAL A 425 7.16 22.41 -7.63
CA VAL A 425 8.62 22.31 -7.55
C VAL A 425 9.24 23.07 -8.72
N LYS A 426 10.38 23.75 -8.48
CA LYS A 426 11.08 24.53 -9.51
C LYS A 426 11.56 23.64 -10.65
N LEU A 427 11.45 24.12 -11.88
CA LEU A 427 11.97 23.42 -13.06
C LEU A 427 13.51 23.38 -13.01
N GLY A 428 14.10 22.22 -13.33
CA GLY A 428 15.54 21.99 -13.24
C GLY A 428 16.38 22.67 -14.33
N TYR A 429 15.74 23.35 -15.28
CA TYR A 429 16.39 24.06 -16.37
C TYR A 429 15.72 25.42 -16.63
N ASN A 430 16.51 26.35 -17.18
CA ASN A 430 16.01 27.66 -17.56
C ASN A 430 15.19 27.57 -18.86
N VAL A 431 14.06 28.29 -18.91
CA VAL A 431 13.31 28.47 -20.14
C VAL A 431 13.90 29.64 -20.91
N HIS A 432 14.63 29.36 -21.99
CA HIS A 432 15.15 30.39 -22.88
C HIS A 432 14.07 30.82 -23.87
N PRO A 433 13.79 32.13 -24.03
CA PRO A 433 12.92 32.60 -25.11
C PRO A 433 13.54 32.24 -26.46
N ILE A 434 12.74 31.61 -27.34
CA ILE A 434 13.12 31.27 -28.71
C ILE A 434 12.77 32.43 -29.63
#